data_AF-A0A3A1WPE9-F1
#
_entry.id   AF-A0A3A1WPE9-F1
#
_cell.length_a   1.000
_cell.length_b   1.000
_cell.length_c   1.000
_cell.angle_alpha   90.00
_cell.angle_beta   90.00
_cell.angle_gamma   90.00
#
_symmetry.space_group_name_H-M   'P 1'
#
loop_
_entity.id
_entity.type
_entity.pdbx_description
1 polymer ?
#
loop_
_entity_poly.entity_id
_entity_poly.type
_entity_poly.pdbx_seq_one_letter_code
_entity_poly.pdbx_strand_id
1 'polypeptide(L)'
;MAGKGKPKAQAKPTKAGRRVPIKTFHIEAIVSAVKASDMAPTWEDIRDIGERAFGHCWTRQALERHDAIKEAYLARQSKSGASKSAPSKDPAIDLLEQRIALQAAELERLRMTIGELNDLFVRYQYNAHARGISPAELEASLPIVPKRRSHG
;
A
#
# COMPACT_ATOMS: atom_id res chain seq x y z
N MET A 1 4.64 -53.36 38.69
CA MET A 1 5.85 -53.80 37.96
C MET A 1 5.65 -53.56 36.47
N ALA A 2 6.59 -52.82 35.86
CA ALA A 2 6.91 -52.70 34.44
C ALA A 2 5.89 -52.04 33.48
N GLY A 3 6.06 -50.72 33.30
CA GLY A 3 5.67 -50.03 32.07
C GLY A 3 6.55 -50.42 30.87
N LYS A 4 6.00 -50.32 29.66
CA LYS A 4 6.75 -50.43 28.41
C LYS A 4 6.55 -49.16 27.59
N GLY A 5 7.37 -48.15 27.88
CA GLY A 5 7.65 -47.06 26.95
C GLY A 5 8.57 -47.59 25.86
N LYS A 6 8.09 -47.62 24.61
CA LYS A 6 8.95 -47.87 23.44
C LYS A 6 9.88 -46.65 23.25
N PRO A 7 11.20 -46.82 23.09
CA PRO A 7 12.08 -45.71 22.83
C PRO A 7 11.90 -45.23 21.38
N LYS A 8 11.56 -43.94 21.20
CA LYS A 8 11.71 -43.26 19.91
C LYS A 8 13.22 -43.12 19.66
N ALA A 9 13.76 -43.95 18.77
CA ALA A 9 15.08 -43.77 18.21
C ALA A 9 15.09 -42.47 17.38
N GLN A 10 15.56 -41.38 17.98
CA GLN A 10 15.95 -40.19 17.23
C GLN A 10 17.30 -40.50 16.59
N ALA A 11 17.29 -40.73 15.28
CA ALA A 11 18.50 -40.81 14.49
C ALA A 11 19.26 -39.48 14.61
N LYS A 12 20.42 -39.49 15.26
CA LYS A 12 21.39 -38.38 15.22
C LYS A 12 22.03 -38.36 13.83
N PRO A 13 21.96 -37.28 13.05
CA PRO A 13 22.79 -37.18 11.87
C PRO A 13 24.25 -37.01 12.31
N THR A 14 25.09 -37.87 11.75
CA THR A 14 26.51 -38.04 12.01
C THR A 14 27.35 -37.17 11.07
N LYS A 15 28.62 -36.98 11.48
CA LYS A 15 29.78 -36.34 10.82
C LYS A 15 29.85 -34.81 10.91
N ALA A 16 30.68 -34.36 11.86
CA ALA A 16 31.24 -33.01 11.90
C ALA A 16 32.13 -32.79 10.66
N GLY A 17 31.51 -32.36 9.56
CA GLY A 17 32.21 -31.82 8.41
C GLY A 17 32.97 -30.54 8.80
N ARG A 18 34.05 -30.26 8.08
CA ARG A 18 34.84 -29.03 8.21
C ARG A 18 33.89 -27.81 8.22
N ARG A 19 33.93 -26.98 9.27
CA ARG A 19 33.16 -25.73 9.31
C ARG A 19 33.67 -24.80 8.23
N VAL A 20 32.89 -24.61 7.17
CA VAL A 20 33.25 -23.72 6.07
C VAL A 20 32.70 -22.32 6.37
N PRO A 21 33.56 -21.28 6.40
CA PRO A 21 33.09 -19.92 6.59
C PRO A 21 32.24 -19.47 5.40
N ILE A 22 31.16 -18.76 5.68
CA ILE A 22 30.36 -18.09 4.65
C ILE A 22 31.20 -16.92 4.12
N LYS A 23 31.38 -16.88 2.80
CA LYS A 23 32.15 -15.85 2.07
C LYS A 23 31.18 -15.06 1.21
N THR A 24 31.60 -13.92 0.69
CA THR A 24 30.76 -13.01 -0.10
C THR A 24 30.06 -13.71 -1.27
N PHE A 25 30.77 -14.56 -2.03
CA PHE A 25 30.16 -15.29 -3.15
C PHE A 25 29.08 -16.31 -2.70
N HIS A 26 29.20 -16.88 -1.49
CA HIS A 26 28.16 -17.73 -0.92
C HIS A 26 26.90 -16.91 -0.64
N ILE A 27 27.07 -15.70 -0.09
CA ILE A 27 25.98 -14.78 0.24
C ILE A 27 25.23 -14.37 -1.04
N GLU A 28 25.96 -13.92 -2.06
CA GLU A 28 25.38 -13.46 -3.33
C GLU A 28 24.57 -14.57 -4.01
N ALA A 29 25.11 -15.79 -4.08
CA ALA A 29 24.43 -16.92 -4.68
C ALA A 29 23.16 -17.32 -3.91
N ILE A 30 23.23 -17.35 -2.57
CA ILE A 30 22.06 -17.64 -1.72
C ILE A 30 21.00 -16.56 -1.90
N VAL A 31 21.38 -15.28 -1.89
CA VAL A 31 20.45 -14.16 -2.11
C VAL A 31 19.80 -14.25 -3.49
N SER A 32 20.57 -14.57 -4.53
CA SER A 32 20.05 -14.76 -5.88
C SER A 32 19.04 -15.91 -5.94
N ALA A 33 19.35 -17.05 -5.32
CA ALA A 33 18.45 -18.21 -5.27
C ALA A 33 17.16 -17.90 -4.49
N VAL A 34 17.25 -17.19 -3.36
CA VAL A 34 16.08 -16.75 -2.57
C VAL A 34 15.19 -15.80 -3.37
N LYS A 35 15.79 -14.89 -4.14
CA LYS A 35 15.05 -13.98 -5.03
C LYS A 35 14.40 -14.73 -6.19
N ALA A 36 15.06 -15.74 -6.74
CA ALA A 36 14.60 -16.52 -7.89
C ALA A 36 13.57 -17.62 -7.55
N SER A 37 13.45 -18.02 -6.28
CA SER A 37 12.40 -18.97 -5.83
C SER A 37 11.02 -18.48 -6.26
N ASP A 38 10.07 -19.37 -6.55
CA ASP A 38 8.68 -19.00 -6.85
C ASP A 38 7.84 -18.83 -5.58
N MET A 39 8.10 -19.66 -4.57
CA MET A 39 7.43 -19.63 -3.27
C MET A 39 8.28 -18.92 -2.23
N ALA A 40 7.64 -18.48 -1.14
CA ALA A 40 8.33 -17.97 0.03
C ALA A 40 9.21 -19.07 0.64
N PRO A 41 10.55 -18.96 0.60
CA PRO A 41 11.42 -20.00 1.12
C PRO A 41 11.42 -19.95 2.65
N THR A 42 11.44 -21.13 3.27
CA THR A 42 11.73 -21.31 4.69
C THR A 42 13.22 -21.26 4.96
N TRP A 43 13.62 -21.18 6.24
CA TRP A 43 15.03 -21.27 6.59
C TRP A 43 15.62 -22.65 6.30
N GLU A 44 14.82 -23.72 6.35
CA GLU A 44 15.23 -25.03 5.86
C GLU A 44 15.55 -25.00 4.36
N ASP A 45 14.69 -24.38 3.54
CA ASP A 45 14.93 -24.28 2.09
C ASP A 45 16.24 -23.54 1.76
N ILE A 46 16.56 -22.48 2.52
CA ILE A 46 17.81 -21.74 2.37
C ILE A 46 19.03 -22.60 2.72
N ARG A 47 18.91 -23.45 3.74
CA ARG A 47 19.98 -24.39 4.10
C ARG A 47 20.17 -25.43 3.02
N ASP A 48 19.09 -25.94 2.43
CA ASP A 48 19.12 -26.91 1.34
C ASP A 48 19.70 -26.30 0.06
N ILE A 49 19.46 -25.01 -0.20
CA ILE A 49 20.12 -24.27 -1.29
C ILE A 49 21.63 -24.25 -1.06
N GLY A 50 22.08 -23.94 0.16
CA GLY A 50 23.50 -23.94 0.51
C GLY A 50 24.15 -25.32 0.35
N GLU A 51 23.46 -26.37 0.77
CA GLU A 51 23.92 -27.75 0.63
C GLU A 51 23.99 -28.17 -0.84
N ARG A 52 22.97 -27.87 -1.65
CA ARG A 52 22.96 -28.19 -3.09
C ARG A 52 23.99 -27.41 -3.89
N ALA A 53 24.15 -26.11 -3.61
CA ALA A 53 25.03 -25.24 -4.38
C ALA A 53 26.51 -25.37 -3.99
N PHE A 54 26.80 -25.65 -2.72
CA PHE A 54 28.16 -25.60 -2.17
C PHE A 54 28.62 -26.88 -1.46
N GLY A 55 27.76 -27.89 -1.34
CA GLY A 55 28.06 -29.11 -0.58
C GLY A 55 28.18 -28.88 0.92
N HIS A 56 27.67 -27.75 1.43
CA HIS A 56 27.82 -27.33 2.82
C HIS A 56 26.48 -26.87 3.41
N CYS A 57 26.07 -27.51 4.50
CA CYS A 57 24.87 -27.14 5.24
C CYS A 57 25.24 -26.19 6.40
N TRP A 58 25.07 -24.88 6.19
CA TRP A 58 25.22 -23.89 7.26
C TRP A 58 24.03 -23.96 8.23
N THR A 59 24.25 -23.53 9.47
CA THR A 59 23.14 -23.39 10.43
C THR A 59 22.34 -22.14 10.09
N ARG A 60 21.05 -22.14 10.43
CA ARG A 60 20.20 -20.94 10.32
C ARG A 60 20.85 -19.72 10.99
N GLN A 61 21.39 -19.90 12.20
CA GLN A 61 22.04 -18.82 12.95
C GLN A 61 23.25 -18.23 12.20
N ALA A 62 23.98 -19.03 11.43
CA ALA A 62 25.09 -18.52 10.62
C ALA A 62 24.58 -17.72 9.41
N LEU A 63 23.53 -18.20 8.74
CA LEU A 63 22.92 -17.53 7.59
C LEU A 63 22.22 -16.22 7.97
N GLU A 64 21.49 -16.21 9.10
CA GLU A 64 20.72 -15.06 9.58
C GLU A 64 21.61 -13.90 10.08
N ARG A 65 22.87 -14.17 10.45
CA ARG A 65 23.85 -13.13 10.82
C ARG A 65 24.32 -12.28 9.64
N HIS A 66 24.05 -12.71 8.42
CA HIS A 66 24.36 -11.94 7.21
C HIS A 66 23.14 -11.16 6.77
N ASP A 67 23.20 -9.83 6.93
CA ASP A 67 22.08 -8.93 6.67
C ASP A 67 21.50 -9.10 5.27
N ALA A 68 22.34 -9.26 4.25
CA ALA A 68 21.90 -9.48 2.87
C ALA A 68 21.01 -10.73 2.69
N ILE A 69 21.33 -11.84 3.39
CA ILE A 69 20.51 -13.07 3.34
C ILE A 69 19.20 -12.85 4.08
N LYS A 70 19.28 -12.21 5.26
CA LYS A 70 18.11 -11.90 6.09
C LYS A 70 17.13 -10.96 5.37
N GLU A 71 17.63 -9.92 4.74
CA GLU A 71 16.83 -8.98 3.94
C GLU A 71 16.18 -9.67 2.75
N ALA A 72 16.92 -10.50 2.01
CA ALA A 72 16.36 -11.26 0.89
C ALA A 72 15.23 -12.20 1.34
N TYR A 73 15.41 -12.87 2.48
CA TYR A 73 14.38 -13.71 3.10
C TYR A 73 13.15 -12.89 3.51
N LEU A 74 13.33 -11.80 4.26
CA LEU A 74 12.23 -10.93 4.72
C LEU A 74 11.47 -10.30 3.56
N ALA A 75 12.18 -9.82 2.53
CA ALA A 75 11.58 -9.25 1.32
C ALA A 75 10.76 -10.27 0.54
N ARG A 76 11.12 -11.57 0.60
CA ARG A 76 10.33 -12.62 -0.05
C ARG A 76 9.13 -13.04 0.80
N GLN A 77 9.29 -13.10 2.12
CA GLN A 77 8.19 -13.37 3.05
C GLN A 77 7.13 -12.27 3.02
N SER A 78 7.52 -11.00 2.91
CA SER A 78 6.56 -9.89 2.78
C SER A 78 5.78 -9.95 1.46
N LYS A 79 6.43 -10.30 0.35
CA LYS A 79 5.76 -10.52 -0.94
C LYS A 79 4.80 -11.71 -0.91
N SER A 80 5.17 -12.80 -0.26
CA SER A 80 4.27 -13.96 -0.10
C SER A 80 3.11 -13.68 0.87
N GLY A 81 3.33 -12.85 1.89
CA GLY A 81 2.29 -12.40 2.81
C GLY A 81 1.29 -11.45 2.13
N ALA A 82 1.79 -10.53 1.30
CA ALA A 82 0.97 -9.64 0.49
C ALA A 82 0.05 -10.41 -0.50
N SER A 83 0.48 -11.59 -0.97
CA SER A 83 -0.34 -12.46 -1.81
C SER A 83 -1.42 -13.25 -1.04
N LYS A 84 -1.28 -13.43 0.28
CA LYS A 84 -2.23 -14.21 1.11
C LYS A 84 -3.15 -13.33 1.97
N SER A 85 -2.93 -12.01 1.99
CA SER A 85 -3.77 -11.05 2.70
C SER A 85 -3.98 -9.77 1.90
N ALA A 86 -4.24 -9.86 0.59
CA ALA A 86 -5.10 -8.83 0.02
C ALA A 86 -6.47 -9.08 0.67
N PRO A 87 -6.96 -8.25 1.62
CA PRO A 87 -8.36 -8.33 1.96
C PRO A 87 -9.10 -8.18 0.64
N SER A 88 -10.00 -9.12 0.32
CA SER A 88 -11.05 -8.85 -0.65
C SER A 88 -11.57 -7.47 -0.31
N LYS A 89 -11.30 -6.48 -1.15
CA LYS A 89 -11.69 -5.09 -0.91
C LYS A 89 -13.19 -5.16 -0.63
N ASP A 90 -13.58 -4.84 0.59
CA ASP A 90 -14.96 -5.02 1.02
C ASP A 90 -15.81 -4.18 0.05
N PRO A 91 -16.82 -4.76 -0.63
CA PRO A 91 -17.66 -3.99 -1.55
C PRO A 91 -18.27 -2.75 -0.90
N ALA A 92 -18.45 -2.74 0.44
CA ALA A 92 -18.85 -1.55 1.17
C ALA A 92 -17.78 -0.44 1.15
N ILE A 93 -16.50 -0.78 1.25
CA ILE A 93 -15.39 0.18 1.16
C ILE A 93 -15.30 0.74 -0.25
N ASP A 94 -15.41 -0.09 -1.29
CA ASP A 94 -15.37 0.39 -2.68
C ASP A 94 -16.55 1.33 -2.99
N LEU A 95 -17.75 1.03 -2.47
CA LEU A 95 -18.91 1.92 -2.61
C LEU A 95 -18.68 3.26 -1.87
N LEU A 96 -18.07 3.22 -0.69
CA LEU A 96 -17.74 4.44 0.08
C LEU A 96 -16.68 5.27 -0.62
N GLU A 97 -15.63 4.65 -1.18
CA GLU A 97 -14.60 5.33 -1.97
C GLU A 97 -15.20 6.01 -3.20
N GLN A 98 -16.10 5.33 -3.92
CA GLN A 98 -16.82 5.92 -5.05
C GLN A 98 -17.67 7.12 -4.62
N ARG A 99 -18.37 7.02 -3.49
CA ARG A 99 -19.18 8.11 -2.96
C ARG A 99 -18.30 9.32 -2.59
N ILE A 100 -17.16 9.09 -1.95
CA ILE A 100 -16.21 10.15 -1.61
C ILE A 100 -15.69 10.81 -2.88
N ALA A 101 -15.36 10.05 -3.92
CA ALA A 101 -14.88 10.60 -5.19
C ALA A 101 -15.94 11.50 -5.85
N LEU A 102 -17.20 11.07 -5.90
CA LEU A 102 -18.30 11.88 -6.43
C LEU A 102 -18.54 13.15 -5.60
N GLN A 103 -18.51 13.04 -4.28
CA GLN A 103 -18.67 14.18 -3.38
C GLN A 103 -17.53 15.18 -3.50
N ALA A 104 -16.29 14.70 -3.65
CA ALA A 104 -15.13 15.56 -3.87
C ALA A 104 -15.24 16.31 -5.21
N ALA A 105 -15.70 15.64 -6.27
CA ALA A 105 -15.92 16.28 -7.57
C ALA A 105 -17.00 17.36 -7.50
N GLU A 106 -18.11 17.11 -6.79
CA GLU A 106 -19.16 18.13 -6.64
C GLU A 106 -18.71 19.30 -5.77
N LEU A 107 -17.94 19.05 -4.71
CA LEU A 107 -17.34 20.12 -3.91
C LEU A 107 -16.42 21.01 -4.75
N GLU A 108 -15.61 20.42 -5.63
CA GLU A 108 -14.74 21.18 -6.50
C GLU A 108 -15.54 22.01 -7.51
N ARG A 109 -16.55 21.40 -8.14
CA ARG A 109 -17.47 22.11 -9.04
C ARG A 109 -18.14 23.30 -8.37
N LEU A 110 -18.64 23.11 -7.14
CA LEU A 110 -19.28 24.18 -6.36
C LEU A 110 -18.28 25.28 -6.00
N ARG A 111 -17.04 24.95 -5.63
CA ARG A 111 -15.99 25.93 -5.36
C ARG A 111 -15.67 26.76 -6.60
N MET A 112 -15.59 26.14 -7.78
CA MET A 112 -15.40 26.85 -9.04
C MET A 112 -16.56 27.81 -9.31
N THR A 113 -17.81 27.34 -9.20
CA THR A 113 -19.00 28.20 -9.38
C THR A 113 -19.02 29.38 -8.40
N ILE A 114 -18.66 29.16 -7.14
CA ILE A 114 -18.57 30.24 -6.14
C ILE A 114 -17.47 31.24 -6.51
N GLY A 115 -16.32 30.76 -6.99
CA GLY A 115 -15.24 31.61 -7.48
C GLY A 115 -15.69 32.50 -8.64
N GLU A 116 -16.34 31.91 -9.64
CA GLU A 116 -16.89 32.65 -10.79
C GLU A 116 -17.93 33.70 -10.38
N LEU A 117 -18.83 33.35 -9.45
CA LEU A 117 -19.83 34.30 -8.92
C LEU A 117 -19.17 35.44 -8.15
N ASN A 118 -18.15 35.15 -7.33
CA ASN A 118 -17.41 36.16 -6.60
C ASN A 118 -16.70 37.14 -7.56
N ASP A 119 -16.08 36.63 -8.63
CA ASP A 119 -15.46 37.47 -9.65
C ASP A 119 -16.48 38.40 -10.32
N LEU A 120 -17.68 37.88 -10.61
CA LEU A 120 -18.79 38.69 -11.13
C LEU A 120 -19.24 39.75 -10.11
N PHE A 121 -19.38 39.40 -8.84
CA PHE A 121 -19.74 40.33 -7.77
C PHE A 121 -18.71 41.48 -7.66
N VAL A 122 -17.42 41.18 -7.70
CA VAL A 122 -16.36 42.19 -7.66
C VAL A 122 -16.45 43.12 -8.88
N ARG A 123 -16.63 42.56 -10.09
CA ARG A 123 -16.79 43.36 -11.32
C ARG A 123 -18.01 44.27 -11.24
N TYR A 124 -19.14 43.76 -10.75
CA TYR A 124 -20.37 44.54 -10.61
C TYR A 124 -20.24 45.63 -9.55
N GLN A 125 -19.61 45.34 -8.41
CA GLN A 125 -19.35 46.35 -7.37
C GLN A 125 -18.46 47.47 -7.90
N TYR A 126 -17.37 47.15 -8.60
CA TYR A 126 -16.51 48.15 -9.24
C TYR A 126 -17.28 49.01 -10.24
N ASN A 127 -18.02 48.36 -11.14
CA ASN A 127 -18.79 49.04 -12.18
C ASN A 127 -19.92 49.92 -11.62
N ALA A 128 -20.51 49.52 -10.49
CA ALA A 128 -21.52 50.27 -9.79
C ALA A 128 -20.92 51.52 -9.13
N HIS A 129 -19.81 51.35 -8.40
CA HIS A 129 -19.10 52.46 -7.78
C HIS A 129 -18.61 53.48 -8.83
N ALA A 130 -18.05 53.01 -9.95
CA ALA A 130 -17.64 53.87 -11.06
C ALA A 130 -18.79 54.67 -11.69
N ARG A 131 -20.04 54.20 -11.53
CA ARG A 131 -21.26 54.87 -11.99
C ARG A 131 -21.99 55.64 -10.88
N GLY A 132 -21.41 55.72 -9.68
CA GLY A 132 -22.01 56.42 -8.54
C GLY A 132 -23.22 55.72 -7.92
N ILE A 133 -23.43 54.43 -8.19
CA ILE A 133 -24.49 53.65 -7.56
C ILE A 133 -24.11 53.38 -6.10
N SER A 134 -25.01 53.69 -5.18
CA SER A 134 -24.78 53.47 -3.75
C SER A 134 -24.92 51.98 -3.38
N PRO A 135 -24.26 51.52 -2.30
CA PRO A 135 -24.43 50.15 -1.81
C PRO A 135 -25.89 49.80 -1.51
N ALA A 136 -26.66 50.75 -0.96
CA ALA A 136 -28.07 50.57 -0.64
C ALA A 136 -28.94 50.31 -1.89
N GLU A 137 -28.62 50.97 -3.01
CA GLU A 137 -29.29 50.70 -4.30
C GLU A 137 -28.90 49.34 -4.87
N LEU A 138 -27.66 48.89 -4.64
CA LEU A 138 -27.18 47.59 -5.09
C LEU A 138 -27.83 46.41 -4.33
N GLU A 139 -28.09 46.62 -3.05
CA GLU A 139 -28.74 45.65 -2.15
C GLU A 139 -30.27 45.70 -2.21
N ALA A 140 -30.84 46.68 -2.90
CA ALA A 140 -32.28 46.81 -3.04
C ALA A 140 -32.88 45.56 -3.68
N SER A 141 -33.99 45.08 -3.12
CA SER A 141 -34.73 43.95 -3.67
C SER A 141 -35.04 44.18 -5.14
N LEU A 142 -34.89 43.12 -5.94
CA LEU A 142 -35.25 43.18 -7.35
C LEU A 142 -36.70 43.64 -7.50
N PRO A 143 -37.00 44.55 -8.45
CA PRO A 143 -38.35 45.01 -8.66
C PRO A 143 -39.25 43.83 -9.01
N ILE A 144 -40.45 43.78 -8.43
CA ILE A 144 -41.44 42.76 -8.74
C ILE A 144 -41.87 42.98 -10.20
N VAL A 145 -41.31 42.19 -11.11
CA VAL A 145 -41.77 42.16 -12.51
C VAL A 145 -42.98 41.23 -12.57
N PRO A 146 -44.20 41.73 -12.82
CA PRO A 146 -45.35 40.85 -13.03
C PRO A 146 -45.06 39.97 -14.25
N LYS A 147 -45.14 38.64 -14.07
CA LYS A 147 -45.05 37.70 -15.19
C LYS A 147 -46.09 38.11 -16.23
N ARG A 148 -45.63 38.49 -17.42
CA ARG A 148 -46.49 38.76 -18.58
C ARG A 148 -47.43 37.56 -18.74
N ARG A 149 -48.73 37.78 -18.59
CA ARG A 149 -49.73 36.78 -18.98
C ARG A 149 -49.58 36.58 -20.48
N SER A 150 -49.16 35.38 -20.88
CA SER A 150 -49.30 34.92 -22.25
C SER A 150 -50.79 34.79 -22.50
N HIS A 151 -51.41 35.79 -23.14
CA HIS A 151 -52.73 35.61 -23.74
C HIS A 151 -52.54 34.71 -24.95
N GLY A 152 -53.09 33.50 -24.87
CA GLY A 152 -53.34 32.65 -26.04
C GLY A 152 -54.54 33.15 -26.83
#